data_AF-A0A6G8NIT1-F1
#
_entry.id   AF-A0A6G8NIT1-F1
#
_cell.length_a   1.000
_cell.length_b   1.000
_cell.length_c   1.000
_cell.angle_alpha   90.00
_cell.angle_beta   90.00
_cell.angle_gamma   90.00
#
_symmetry.space_group_name_H-M   'P 1'
#
loop_
_entity.id
_entity.type
_entity.pdbx_description
1 polymer ?
#
loop_
_entity_poly.entity_id
_entity_poly.type
_entity_poly.pdbx_seq_one_letter_code
_entity_poly.pdbx_strand_id
1 'polypeptide(L)'
;MNVTLNGWWLQRMSAMVLTLCVAVHLATMIWVVHGGLRAADVISRLHGNLAWGAFYAVFVVAASVHVPVGLRRIADEWLNWRDAWAGRASVIVGIALALAGLRAVYALIAGTPA
;
A
#
# COMPACT_ATOMS: atom_id res chain seq x y z
N MET A 1 -5.39 -9.63 27.67
CA MET A 1 -4.48 -10.08 26.59
C MET A 1 -3.68 -8.87 26.14
N ASN A 2 -2.50 -8.67 26.71
CA ASN A 2 -1.65 -7.51 26.39
C ASN A 2 -0.91 -7.83 25.09
N VAL A 3 -1.50 -7.49 23.94
CA VAL A 3 -0.80 -7.54 22.66
C VAL A 3 0.25 -6.44 22.72
N THR A 4 1.48 -6.79 23.09
CA THR A 4 2.63 -5.90 22.90
C THR A 4 2.80 -5.73 21.39
N LEU A 5 2.45 -4.56 20.86
CA LEU A 5 2.56 -4.20 19.43
C LEU A 5 4.03 -4.08 19.03
N ASN A 6 4.73 -5.20 19.00
CA ASN A 6 6.11 -5.28 18.57
C ASN A 6 6.14 -5.15 17.04
N GLY A 7 7.13 -4.47 16.47
CA GLY A 7 7.25 -4.30 15.01
C GLY A 7 7.18 -5.61 14.21
N TRP A 8 7.57 -6.72 14.83
CA TRP A 8 7.43 -8.08 14.31
C TRP A 8 5.96 -8.51 14.08
N TRP A 9 5.07 -8.22 15.02
CA TRP A 9 3.64 -8.55 14.92
C TRP A 9 2.96 -7.70 13.85
N LEU A 10 3.25 -6.39 13.83
CA LEU A 10 2.78 -5.47 12.79
C LEU A 10 3.21 -5.91 11.39
N GLN A 11 4.44 -6.41 11.25
CA GLN A 11 4.96 -6.88 9.97
C GLN A 11 4.24 -8.15 9.47
N ARG A 12 3.98 -9.12 10.34
CA ARG A 12 3.31 -10.38 9.95
C ARG A 12 1.84 -10.17 9.62
N MET A 13 1.12 -9.40 10.42
CA MET A 13 -0.28 -9.10 10.16
C MET A 13 -0.44 -8.28 8.87
N SER A 14 0.39 -7.26 8.67
CA SER A 14 0.38 -6.49 7.43
C SER A 14 0.76 -7.34 6.21
N ALA A 15 1.69 -8.29 6.34
CA ALA A 15 2.04 -9.22 5.26
C ALA A 15 0.87 -10.13 4.86
N MET A 16 0.11 -10.64 5.82
CA MET A 16 -1.07 -11.48 5.53
C MET A 16 -2.14 -10.69 4.79
N VAL A 17 -2.44 -9.47 5.26
CA VAL A 17 -3.39 -8.56 4.60
C VAL A 17 -2.90 -8.17 3.21
N LEU A 18 -1.63 -7.78 3.07
CA LEU A 18 -1.04 -7.42 1.79
C LEU A 18 -1.07 -8.57 0.81
N THR A 19 -0.76 -9.79 1.23
CA THR A 19 -0.80 -10.97 0.33
C THR A 19 -2.17 -11.11 -0.30
N LEU A 20 -3.24 -11.03 0.49
CA LEU A 20 -4.61 -11.13 0.00
C LEU A 20 -4.95 -9.94 -0.93
N CYS A 21 -4.66 -8.71 -0.49
CA CYS A 21 -4.97 -7.52 -1.27
C CYS A 21 -4.18 -7.45 -2.58
N VAL A 22 -2.89 -7.81 -2.60
CA VAL A 22 -2.07 -7.88 -3.82
C VAL A 22 -2.64 -8.92 -4.76
N ALA A 23 -3.02 -10.10 -4.27
CA ALA A 23 -3.60 -11.14 -5.13
C ALA A 23 -4.91 -10.67 -5.80
N VAL A 24 -5.83 -10.08 -5.03
CA VAL A 24 -7.07 -9.51 -5.56
C VAL A 24 -6.78 -8.38 -6.54
N HIS A 25 -5.92 -7.43 -6.17
CA HIS A 25 -5.55 -6.31 -7.02
C HIS A 25 -4.95 -6.77 -8.35
N LEU A 26 -3.98 -7.70 -8.31
CA LEU A 26 -3.32 -8.20 -9.50
C LEU A 26 -4.29 -9.00 -10.38
N ALA A 27 -5.12 -9.86 -9.80
CA ALA A 27 -6.13 -10.60 -10.55
C ALA A 27 -7.09 -9.64 -11.29
N THR A 28 -7.52 -8.56 -10.62
CA THR A 28 -8.41 -7.56 -11.22
C THR A 28 -7.72 -6.78 -12.34
N MET A 29 -6.46 -6.37 -12.15
CA MET A 29 -5.68 -5.67 -13.17
C MET A 29 -5.44 -6.54 -14.39
N ILE A 30 -5.07 -7.81 -14.18
CA ILE A 30 -4.90 -8.77 -15.28
C ILE A 30 -6.21 -8.89 -16.07
N TRP A 31 -7.34 -9.07 -15.39
CA TRP A 31 -8.64 -9.20 -16.04
C TRP A 31 -9.04 -7.94 -16.84
N VAL A 32 -8.85 -6.76 -16.25
CA VAL A 32 -9.18 -5.47 -16.87
C VAL A 32 -8.29 -5.18 -18.09
N VAL A 33 -6.98 -5.43 -17.99
CA VAL A 33 -6.01 -5.17 -19.06
C VAL A 33 -6.21 -6.14 -20.23
N HIS A 34 -6.55 -7.40 -19.97
CA HIS A 34 -6.91 -8.36 -21.04
C HIS A 34 -8.16 -7.93 -21.81
N GLY A 35 -9.07 -7.17 -21.18
CA GLY A 35 -10.23 -6.57 -21.83
C GLY A 35 -9.91 -5.34 -22.71
N GLY A 36 -8.65 -4.91 -22.78
CA GLY A 36 -8.22 -3.77 -23.62
C GLY A 36 -8.66 -2.39 -23.10
N LEU A 37 -9.14 -2.31 -21.86
CA LEU A 37 -9.61 -1.07 -21.26
C LEU A 37 -8.45 -0.11 -21.02
N ARG A 38 -8.62 1.16 -21.40
CA ARG A 38 -7.63 2.20 -21.10
C ARG A 38 -7.82 2.68 -19.66
N ALA A 39 -6.78 3.30 -19.08
CA ALA A 39 -6.81 3.79 -17.71
C ALA A 39 -8.02 4.71 -17.42
N ALA A 40 -8.43 5.55 -18.38
CA ALA A 40 -9.61 6.41 -18.26
C ALA A 40 -10.92 5.62 -18.12
N ASP A 41 -11.05 4.50 -18.83
CA ASP A 41 -12.23 3.61 -18.78
C ASP A 41 -12.32 2.87 -17.44
N VAL A 42 -11.17 2.57 -16.83
CA VAL A 42 -11.10 1.95 -15.51
C VAL A 42 -11.49 2.95 -14.43
N ILE A 43 -10.98 4.17 -14.51
CA ILE A 43 -11.28 5.24 -13.56
C ILE A 43 -12.77 5.60 -13.61
N SER A 44 -13.36 5.74 -14.81
CA SER A 44 -14.79 6.04 -14.95
C SER A 44 -15.70 4.96 -14.35
N ARG A 45 -15.29 3.69 -14.38
CA ARG A 45 -16.01 2.56 -13.76
C ARG A 45 -15.82 2.45 -12.25
N LEU A 46 -14.72 2.99 -11.72
CA LEU A 46 -14.41 2.98 -10.29
C LEU A 46 -14.89 4.24 -9.57
N HIS A 47 -15.17 5.31 -10.32
CA HIS A 47 -15.61 6.59 -9.79
C HIS A 47 -16.93 6.43 -9.00
N GLY A 48 -16.96 6.96 -7.77
CA GLY A 48 -18.09 6.80 -6.85
C GLY A 48 -18.24 5.41 -6.19
N ASN A 49 -17.39 4.42 -6.50
CA ASN A 49 -17.47 3.11 -5.87
C ASN A 49 -16.70 3.07 -4.53
N LEU A 50 -17.43 3.29 -3.44
CA LEU A 50 -16.87 3.29 -2.08
C LEU A 50 -16.26 1.94 -1.66
N ALA A 51 -16.74 0.81 -2.19
CA ALA A 51 -16.20 -0.51 -1.84
C ALA A 51 -14.76 -0.67 -2.34
N TRP A 52 -14.51 -0.29 -3.60
CA TRP A 52 -13.14 -0.25 -4.15
C TRP A 52 -12.28 0.79 -3.44
N GLY A 53 -12.86 1.94 -3.10
CA GLY A 53 -12.20 2.95 -2.29
C GLY A 53 -11.70 2.44 -0.95
N ALA A 54 -12.56 1.75 -0.20
CA ALA A 54 -12.21 1.12 1.07
C ALA A 54 -11.15 0.03 0.91
N PHE A 55 -11.27 -0.82 -0.12
CA PHE A 55 -10.26 -1.83 -0.44
C PHE A 55 -8.88 -1.21 -0.65
N TYR A 56 -8.79 -0.17 -1.50
CA TYR A 56 -7.52 0.50 -1.76
C TYR A 56 -6.99 1.29 -0.55
N ALA A 57 -7.87 1.85 0.29
CA ALA A 57 -7.45 2.48 1.54
C ALA A 57 -6.80 1.47 2.50
N VAL A 58 -7.41 0.30 2.68
CA VAL A 58 -6.85 -0.80 3.48
C VAL A 58 -5.51 -1.26 2.91
N PHE A 59 -5.43 -1.39 1.57
CA PHE A 59 -4.20 -1.77 0.89
C PHE A 59 -3.05 -0.78 1.14
N VAL A 60 -3.32 0.52 1.00
CA VAL A 60 -2.34 1.59 1.22
C VAL A 60 -1.89 1.62 2.68
N VAL A 61 -2.83 1.52 3.63
CA VAL A 61 -2.48 1.49 5.06
C VAL A 61 -1.60 0.28 5.38
N ALA A 62 -1.99 -0.92 4.92
CA ALA A 62 -1.20 -2.13 5.12
C ALA A 62 0.21 -2.02 4.50
N ALA A 63 0.32 -1.47 3.29
CA ALA A 63 1.60 -1.22 2.62
C ALA A 63 2.47 -0.23 3.42
N SER A 64 1.88 0.88 3.87
CA SER A 64 2.61 1.93 4.60
C SER A 64 3.16 1.47 5.95
N VAL A 65 2.53 0.48 6.59
CA VAL A 65 3.01 -0.14 7.83
C VAL A 65 4.07 -1.21 7.56
N HIS A 66 3.90 -1.98 6.48
CA HIS A 66 4.80 -3.07 6.13
C HIS A 66 6.16 -2.60 5.61
N VAL A 67 6.15 -1.61 4.70
CA VAL A 67 7.34 -1.16 3.96
C VAL A 67 8.45 -0.63 4.89
N PRO A 68 8.19 0.25 5.88
CA PRO A 68 9.25 0.78 6.74
C PRO A 68 9.99 -0.31 7.53
N VAL A 69 9.26 -1.31 8.02
CA VAL A 69 9.85 -2.40 8.82
C VAL A 69 10.73 -3.30 7.95
N GLY A 70 10.27 -3.64 6.74
CA GLY A 70 11.08 -4.39 5.77
C GLY A 70 12.29 -3.61 5.27
N LEU A 71 12.10 -2.34 4.92
CA LEU A 71 13.15 -1.49 4.38
C LEU A 71 14.26 -1.20 5.40
N ARG A 72 13.90 -1.06 6.68
CA ARG A 72 14.89 -0.96 7.77
C ARG A 72 15.77 -2.21 7.85
N ARG A 73 15.19 -3.41 7.73
CA ARG A 73 15.95 -4.67 7.76
C ARG A 73 16.87 -4.81 6.55
N ILE A 74 16.39 -4.45 5.35
CA ILE A 74 17.21 -4.45 4.14
C ILE A 74 18.37 -3.45 4.27
N ALA A 75 18.13 -2.24 4.78
CA ALA A 75 19.19 -1.24 4.95
C ALA A 75 20.25 -1.66 5.98
N ASP A 76 19.84 -2.33 7.05
CA ASP A 76 20.77 -2.84 8.06
C ASP A 76 21.61 -4.01 7.52
N GLU A 77 20.99 -4.93 6.78
CA GLU A 77 21.61 -6.19 6.36
C GLU A 77 22.37 -6.09 5.02
N TRP A 78 21.85 -5.35 4.04
CA TRP A 78 22.47 -5.24 2.71
C TRP A 78 23.38 -4.01 2.57
N LEU A 79 23.02 -2.89 3.19
CA LEU A 79 23.79 -1.64 3.10
C LEU A 79 24.73 -1.43 4.30
N ASN A 80 24.71 -2.34 5.28
CA ASN A 80 25.46 -2.27 6.53
C ASN A 80 25.27 -0.91 7.25
N TRP A 81 24.09 -0.31 7.07
CA TRP A 81 23.79 1.05 7.52
C TRP A 81 23.30 0.99 8.96
N ARG A 82 24.23 0.82 9.91
CA ARG A 82 23.96 0.63 11.35
C ARG A 82 23.37 1.86 12.08
N ASP A 83 23.11 2.95 11.38
CA ASP A 83 22.79 4.25 11.96
C ASP A 83 21.28 4.52 12.08
N ALA A 84 20.91 5.39 13.02
CA ALA A 84 19.52 5.87 13.21
C ALA A 84 18.90 6.47 11.93
N TRP A 85 19.74 6.87 10.98
CA TRP A 85 19.35 7.36 9.65
C TRP A 85 18.60 6.32 8.81
N ALA A 86 18.97 5.03 8.86
CA ALA A 86 18.25 3.97 8.14
C ALA A 86 16.82 3.79 8.66
N GLY A 87 16.64 3.93 9.98
CA GLY A 87 15.32 3.96 10.62
C GLY A 87 14.50 5.19 10.21
N ARG A 88 15.10 6.37 10.16
CA ARG A 88 14.41 7.61 9.75
C ARG A 88 14.02 7.59 8.28
N ALA A 89 14.91 7.16 7.40
CA ALA A 89 14.66 7.07 5.96
C ALA A 89 13.50 6.10 5.65
N SER A 90 13.47 4.95 6.30
CA SER A 90 12.39 3.98 6.13
C SER A 90 11.02 4.50 6.59
N VAL A 91 10.97 5.25 7.69
CA VAL A 91 9.74 5.93 8.14
C VAL A 91 9.29 7.01 7.15
N ILE A 92 10.22 7.81 6.63
CA ILE A 92 9.91 8.83 5.61
C ILE A 92 9.28 8.17 4.37
N VAL A 93 9.84 7.05 3.91
CA VAL A 93 9.27 6.29 2.79
C VAL A 93 7.86 5.78 3.12
N GLY A 94 7.63 5.28 4.33
CA GLY A 94 6.30 4.87 4.78
C GLY A 94 5.28 6.00 4.75
N ILE A 95 5.65 7.17 5.27
CA ILE A 95 4.80 8.36 5.27
C ILE A 95 4.52 8.83 3.83
N ALA A 96 5.56 8.89 3.00
CA ALA A 96 5.40 9.27 1.59
C ALA A 96 4.44 8.33 0.85
N LEU A 97 4.56 7.02 1.07
CA LEU A 97 3.63 6.02 0.52
C LEU A 97 2.21 6.19 1.04
N ALA A 98 2.02 6.46 2.34
CA ALA A 98 0.70 6.71 2.91
C ALA A 98 0.04 7.94 2.28
N LEU A 99 0.76 9.06 2.21
CA LEU A 99 0.25 10.31 1.65
C LEU A 99 -0.06 10.18 0.15
N ALA A 100 0.88 9.63 -0.63
CA ALA A 100 0.70 9.45 -2.06
C ALA A 100 -0.43 8.45 -2.35
N GLY A 101 -0.51 7.34 -1.60
CA GLY A 101 -1.54 6.33 -1.74
C GLY A 101 -2.93 6.85 -1.38
N LEU A 102 -3.09 7.52 -0.23
CA LEU A 102 -4.37 8.10 0.16
C LEU A 102 -4.83 9.19 -0.82
N ARG A 103 -3.91 10.00 -1.34
CA ARG A 103 -4.22 10.96 -2.41
C ARG A 103 -4.72 10.26 -3.67
N ALA A 104 -4.10 9.14 -4.05
CA ALA A 104 -4.54 8.36 -5.21
C ALA A 104 -5.93 7.73 -4.99
N VAL A 105 -6.21 7.21 -3.80
CA VAL A 105 -7.54 6.69 -3.43
C VAL A 105 -8.60 7.79 -3.50
N TYR A 106 -8.30 8.97 -2.97
CA TYR A 106 -9.20 10.12 -3.08
C TYR A 106 -9.47 10.50 -4.54
N ALA A 107 -8.42 10.58 -5.37
CA ALA A 107 -8.56 10.86 -6.79
C ALA A 107 -9.38 9.79 -7.54
N LEU A 108 -9.27 8.52 -7.14
CA LEU A 108 -10.03 7.42 -7.74
C LEU A 108 -11.55 7.53 -7.46
N ILE A 109 -11.93 7.96 -6.26
CA ILE A 109 -13.33 7.96 -5.82
C ILE A 109 -14.02 9.30 -6.10
N ALA A 110 -13.32 10.41 -5.85
CA ALA A 110 -13.86 11.77 -5.81
C ALA A 110 -13.16 12.72 -6.79
N GLY A 111 -12.13 12.27 -7.51
CA GLY A 111 -11.45 13.08 -8.51
C GLY A 111 -12.29 13.17 -9.78
N THR A 112 -12.58 14.39 -10.24
CA THR A 112 -13.30 14.63 -11.50
C THR A 112 -12.65 13.84 -12.64
N PRO A 113 -13.39 12.95 -13.34
CA PRO A 113 -12.88 12.28 -14.51
C PRO A 113 -12.54 13.36 -15.56
N ALA A 114 -11.31 13.34 -16.05
CA ALA A 114 -10.83 14.20 -17.12
C ALA A 114 -11.38 13.76 -18.48
#